data_AF-A0A1V4QLK5-F1
#
_entry.id   AF-A0A1V4QLK5-F1
#
_cell.length_a   1.000
_cell.length_b   1.000
_cell.length_c   1.000
_cell.angle_alpha   90.00
_cell.angle_beta   90.00
_cell.angle_gamma   90.00
#
_symmetry.space_group_name_H-M   'P 1'
#
loop_
_entity.id
_entity.type
_entity.pdbx_description
1 polymer ?
#
loop_
_entity_poly.entity_id
_entity_poly.type
_entity_poly.pdbx_seq_one_letter_code
_entity_poly.pdbx_strand_id
1 'polypeptide(L)'
;MAGEDWQKLIIQGLEQEKSQDCPDLNLLGQYLEGRLKPGERHRLESHLQNCLYCQNQLLELKDLLHLVEHGPPLPAAWQQRWEQEVVGVKPSRWHRVSVAVRRFGEQLGHVGSSRWWPAVTVSMVILAFLAGWYLPQLRRQPGVWPSINPQSWVQITLLDAQGQKRGTTFGIVIGSGAEVAVPLNQVAGAQALELTFFDLSVQHLDRLYTDEERGLALIPCDRKSCPAVSIASPDSYRIGDQIFAAASPQSHEWQAGILVDNDAVAPTPTFQPIMVMQVVSLEERRLQGFLLNAQGELVGLTLSYQKTASFAVPLGDVGKSRFRRGPIPVAQLPHPSHIAQAYDAYLKGLLAADANRLEDAGTHLQQAVALKPELLPARFLLGAYYYRQKQDYAREVAEYQKILVHQPNHQQVHHHLAQAYLFQGLQDQALQKLEQAYALDTDNTVIASELALAYIGAQKHEKAKTVIRDLQRSHPGPALLLNNIIRQCQRQ
;
A
#
# COMPACT_ATOMS: atom_id res chain seq x y z
N MET A 1 -3.12 39.86 0.42
CA MET A 1 -1.86 39.77 -0.36
C MET A 1 -1.06 38.59 0.19
N ALA A 2 -1.20 37.39 -0.39
CA ALA A 2 -0.32 36.23 -0.18
C ALA A 2 -0.78 35.01 -1.03
N GLY A 3 -1.11 35.24 -2.31
CA GLY A 3 -1.49 34.18 -3.25
C GLY A 3 -0.39 33.79 -4.24
N GLU A 4 0.65 34.63 -4.40
CA GLU A 4 1.62 34.54 -5.49
C GLU A 4 3.02 34.05 -5.06
N ASP A 5 3.31 33.87 -3.76
CA ASP A 5 4.67 33.56 -3.29
C ASP A 5 4.97 32.06 -3.08
N TRP A 6 3.96 31.20 -2.87
CA TRP A 6 4.21 29.76 -2.71
C TRP A 6 4.53 29.08 -4.05
N GLN A 7 3.92 29.54 -5.15
CA GLN A 7 4.27 29.10 -6.50
C GLN A 7 5.72 29.45 -6.82
N LYS A 8 6.21 30.63 -6.42
CA LYS A 8 7.63 31.01 -6.57
C LYS A 8 8.59 30.13 -5.77
N LEU A 9 8.19 29.71 -4.57
CA LEU A 9 9.02 28.84 -3.72
C LEU A 9 9.08 27.40 -4.23
N ILE A 10 8.00 26.89 -4.83
CA ILE A 10 7.99 25.58 -5.52
C ILE A 10 8.82 25.65 -6.80
N ILE A 11 8.66 26.72 -7.59
CA ILE A 11 9.47 26.94 -8.79
C ILE A 11 10.97 27.03 -8.42
N GLN A 12 11.34 27.76 -7.37
CA GLN A 12 12.73 27.88 -6.90
C GLN A 12 13.33 26.56 -6.37
N GLY A 13 12.51 25.68 -5.80
CA GLY A 13 12.94 24.35 -5.33
C GLY A 13 13.19 23.36 -6.47
N LEU A 14 12.40 23.46 -7.54
CA LEU A 14 12.54 22.62 -8.74
C LEU A 14 13.70 23.09 -9.63
N GLU A 15 14.01 24.40 -9.65
CA GLU A 15 15.05 25.02 -10.49
C GLU A 15 16.50 24.61 -10.20
N GLN A 16 16.80 23.82 -9.16
CA GLN A 16 18.18 23.44 -8.82
C GLN A 16 18.80 22.39 -9.77
N GLU A 17 18.02 21.72 -10.62
CA GLU A 17 18.49 20.78 -11.65
C GLU A 17 18.23 21.25 -13.09
N LYS A 18 17.80 22.51 -13.26
CA LYS A 18 17.39 23.09 -14.54
C LYS A 18 18.59 23.48 -15.40
N SER A 19 18.68 22.98 -16.64
CA SER A 19 19.60 23.56 -17.64
C SER A 19 19.08 24.93 -18.10
N GLN A 20 19.96 25.87 -18.48
CA GLN A 20 19.57 27.22 -18.90
C GLN A 20 18.56 27.25 -20.07
N ASP A 21 18.48 26.18 -20.85
CA ASP A 21 17.59 26.06 -22.02
C ASP A 21 16.22 25.44 -21.68
N CYS A 22 15.96 25.09 -20.41
CA CYS A 22 14.71 24.46 -20.00
C CYS A 22 13.55 25.48 -19.94
N PRO A 23 12.39 25.19 -20.57
CA PRO A 23 11.20 26.02 -20.53
C PRO A 23 10.68 26.21 -19.11
N ASP A 24 10.00 27.34 -18.87
CA ASP A 24 9.34 27.58 -17.59
C ASP A 24 8.05 26.74 -17.43
N LEU A 25 7.60 26.64 -16.18
CA LEU A 25 6.41 25.86 -15.81
C LEU A 25 5.12 26.45 -16.38
N ASN A 26 5.10 27.75 -16.72
CA ASN A 26 3.94 28.41 -17.33
C ASN A 26 3.76 27.95 -18.79
N LEU A 27 4.85 27.83 -19.54
CA LEU A 27 4.86 27.30 -20.90
C LEU A 27 4.44 25.82 -20.95
N LEU A 28 4.88 25.02 -19.96
CA LEU A 28 4.45 23.62 -19.80
C LEU A 28 2.96 23.51 -19.44
N GLY A 29 2.43 24.40 -18.60
CA GLY A 29 1.00 24.46 -18.29
C GLY A 29 0.14 24.80 -19.52
N GLN A 30 0.53 25.81 -20.29
CA GLN A 30 -0.18 26.18 -21.53
C GLN A 30 -0.16 25.06 -22.58
N TYR A 31 0.88 24.22 -22.59
CA TYR A 31 0.94 23.03 -23.42
C TYR A 31 -0.12 21.99 -23.02
N LEU A 32 -0.24 21.68 -21.72
CA LEU A 32 -1.20 20.71 -21.19
C LEU A 32 -2.65 21.12 -21.43
N GLU A 33 -2.94 22.41 -21.43
CA GLU A 33 -4.28 22.94 -21.69
C GLU A 33 -4.56 23.15 -23.19
N GLY A 34 -3.60 22.82 -24.06
CA GLY A 34 -3.75 22.97 -25.52
C GLY A 34 -3.77 24.42 -26.01
N ARG A 35 -3.27 25.37 -25.22
CA ARG A 35 -3.34 26.82 -25.49
C ARG A 35 -2.15 27.38 -26.28
N LEU A 36 -1.12 26.58 -26.56
CA LEU A 36 0.08 27.02 -27.29
C LEU A 36 -0.14 27.16 -28.80
N LYS A 37 0.50 28.17 -29.40
CA LYS A 37 0.53 28.34 -30.87
C LYS A 37 1.35 27.21 -31.52
N PRO A 38 1.03 26.80 -32.77
CA PRO A 38 1.68 25.65 -33.41
C PRO A 38 3.21 25.69 -33.45
N GLY A 39 3.81 26.87 -33.69
CA GLY A 39 5.27 27.03 -33.74
C GLY A 39 5.97 27.05 -32.37
N GLU A 40 5.26 27.38 -31.30
CA GLU A 40 5.77 27.32 -29.92
C GLU A 40 5.62 25.89 -29.38
N ARG A 41 4.47 25.27 -29.69
CA ARG A 41 4.21 23.86 -29.42
C ARG A 41 5.28 22.95 -30.02
N HIS A 42 5.62 23.13 -31.30
CA HIS A 42 6.63 22.29 -31.93
C HIS A 42 8.02 22.43 -31.29
N ARG A 43 8.42 23.66 -30.93
CA ARG A 43 9.70 23.92 -30.24
C ARG A 43 9.74 23.28 -28.86
N LEU A 44 8.64 23.39 -28.10
CA LEU A 44 8.52 22.76 -26.79
C LEU A 44 8.55 21.24 -26.90
N GLU A 45 7.82 20.65 -27.86
CA GLU A 45 7.82 19.20 -28.10
C GLU A 45 9.22 18.68 -28.50
N SER A 46 9.99 19.43 -29.30
CA SER A 46 11.38 19.09 -29.62
C SER A 46 12.31 19.17 -28.40
N HIS A 47 12.11 20.13 -27.51
CA HIS A 47 12.88 20.21 -26.25
C HIS A 47 12.51 19.06 -25.31
N LEU A 48 11.22 18.79 -25.13
CA LEU A 48 10.70 17.71 -24.30
C LEU A 48 11.19 16.34 -24.76
N GLN A 49 11.53 16.12 -26.03
CA GLN A 49 12.12 14.84 -26.47
C GLN A 49 13.51 14.55 -25.87
N ASN A 50 14.24 15.59 -25.46
CA ASN A 50 15.66 15.49 -25.09
C ASN A 50 15.96 15.94 -23.65
N CYS A 51 14.97 16.46 -22.91
CA CYS A 51 15.16 16.93 -21.54
C CYS A 51 14.29 16.13 -20.55
N LEU A 52 14.88 15.16 -19.86
CA LEU A 52 14.21 14.30 -18.87
C LEU A 52 13.63 15.10 -17.69
N TYR A 53 14.32 16.14 -17.26
CA TYR A 53 13.85 17.05 -16.21
C TYR A 53 12.50 17.70 -16.60
N CYS A 54 12.41 18.29 -17.80
CA CYS A 54 11.15 18.92 -18.26
C CYS A 54 10.04 17.89 -18.53
N GLN A 55 10.40 16.66 -18.90
CA GLN A 55 9.44 15.56 -19.04
C GLN A 55 8.80 15.20 -17.68
N ASN A 56 9.60 15.07 -16.63
CA ASN A 56 9.12 14.76 -15.28
C ASN A 56 8.25 15.89 -14.73
N GLN A 57 8.66 17.14 -14.93
CA GLN A 57 7.87 18.31 -14.53
C GLN A 57 6.52 18.38 -15.25
N LEU A 58 6.45 17.98 -16.53
CA LEU A 58 5.19 17.91 -17.28
C LEU A 58 4.25 16.80 -16.77
N LEU A 59 4.80 15.66 -16.35
CA LEU A 59 4.06 14.57 -15.70
C LEU A 59 3.50 15.00 -14.34
N GLU A 60 4.35 15.57 -13.48
CA GLU A 60 3.94 16.10 -12.18
C GLU A 60 2.86 17.17 -12.33
N LEU A 61 3.02 18.11 -13.27
CA LEU A 61 1.98 19.11 -13.57
C LEU A 61 0.68 18.47 -14.05
N LYS A 62 0.74 17.43 -14.88
CA LYS A 62 -0.43 16.71 -15.37
C LYS A 62 -1.19 16.01 -14.24
N ASP A 63 -0.45 15.35 -13.35
CA ASP A 63 -1.03 14.61 -12.21
C ASP A 63 -1.59 15.57 -11.14
N LEU A 64 -0.89 16.68 -10.88
CA LEU A 64 -1.35 17.75 -9.99
C LEU A 64 -2.58 18.48 -10.54
N LEU A 65 -2.68 18.65 -11.86
CA LEU A 65 -3.77 19.41 -12.45
C LEU A 65 -5.09 18.65 -12.49
N HIS A 66 -5.10 17.30 -12.43
CA HIS A 66 -6.23 16.32 -12.29
C HIS A 66 -7.60 16.62 -12.94
N LEU A 67 -7.76 17.72 -13.69
CA LEU A 67 -8.97 18.34 -14.22
C LEU A 67 -8.90 18.56 -15.74
N VAL A 68 -7.79 18.18 -16.38
CA VAL A 68 -7.65 18.30 -17.83
C VAL A 68 -7.87 16.93 -18.47
N GLU A 69 -9.12 16.44 -18.44
CA GLU A 69 -9.54 15.23 -19.17
C GLU A 69 -9.35 15.37 -20.69
N HIS A 70 -9.09 16.57 -21.22
CA HIS A 70 -9.10 16.89 -22.67
C HIS A 70 -7.81 17.57 -23.17
N GLY A 71 -6.68 17.35 -22.48
CA GLY A 71 -5.39 17.87 -22.92
C GLY A 71 -4.93 17.18 -24.22
N PRO A 72 -4.12 17.85 -25.06
CA PRO A 72 -3.59 17.22 -26.26
C PRO A 72 -2.75 15.96 -25.89
N PRO A 73 -2.79 14.91 -26.72
CA PRO A 73 -1.98 13.72 -26.48
C PRO A 73 -0.50 14.08 -26.46
N LEU A 74 0.22 13.43 -25.56
CA LEU A 74 1.66 13.61 -25.41
C LEU A 74 2.39 13.18 -26.70
N PRO A 75 3.57 13.74 -27.01
CA PRO A 75 4.30 13.37 -28.21
C PRO A 75 4.59 11.88 -28.24
N ALA A 76 4.19 11.19 -29.31
CA ALA A 76 4.23 9.74 -29.40
C ALA A 76 5.63 9.15 -29.14
N ALA A 77 6.69 9.84 -29.59
CA ALA A 77 8.08 9.42 -29.36
C ALA A 77 8.50 9.46 -27.88
N TRP A 78 7.97 10.42 -27.11
CA TRP A 78 8.22 10.51 -25.67
C TRP A 78 7.42 9.46 -24.91
N GLN A 79 6.12 9.33 -25.20
CA GLN A 79 5.26 8.33 -24.57
C GLN A 79 5.81 6.91 -24.76
N GLN A 80 6.29 6.60 -25.97
CA GLN A 80 6.87 5.31 -26.31
C GLN A 80 8.21 5.03 -25.60
N ARG A 81 8.99 6.08 -25.30
CA ARG A 81 10.26 5.98 -24.58
C ARG A 81 10.03 5.81 -23.07
N TRP A 82 9.09 6.55 -22.49
CA TRP A 82 8.65 6.39 -21.11
C TRP A 82 8.09 4.98 -20.85
N GLU A 83 7.24 4.46 -21.75
CA GLU A 83 6.72 3.08 -21.67
C GLU A 83 7.82 2.02 -21.72
N GLN A 84 8.93 2.29 -22.42
CA GLN A 84 10.08 1.38 -22.55
C GLN A 84 11.07 1.47 -21.39
N GLU A 85 11.35 2.66 -20.89
CA GLU A 85 12.39 2.91 -19.86
C GLU A 85 11.84 2.84 -18.43
N VAL A 86 10.58 3.23 -18.18
CA VAL A 86 10.00 3.32 -16.82
C VAL A 86 9.09 2.13 -16.50
N VAL A 87 8.26 1.70 -17.45
CA VAL A 87 7.25 0.64 -17.19
C VAL A 87 7.80 -0.77 -17.51
N GLY A 88 8.97 -0.88 -18.14
CA GLY A 88 9.60 -2.18 -18.47
C GLY A 88 8.76 -3.07 -19.40
N VAL A 89 7.70 -2.55 -20.04
CA VAL A 89 6.82 -3.31 -20.92
C VAL A 89 7.45 -3.34 -22.31
N LYS A 90 8.04 -4.48 -22.70
CA LYS A 90 8.31 -4.71 -24.13
C LYS A 90 6.96 -4.75 -24.86
N PRO A 91 6.70 -3.84 -25.81
CA PRO A 91 5.39 -3.78 -26.47
C PRO A 91 5.17 -5.06 -27.26
N SER A 92 4.10 -5.78 -26.92
CA SER A 92 3.69 -6.97 -27.68
C SER A 92 3.46 -6.58 -29.15
N ARG A 93 3.72 -7.49 -30.09
CA ARG A 93 3.50 -7.27 -31.53
C ARG A 93 2.09 -6.72 -31.83
N TRP A 94 1.13 -7.00 -30.96
CA TRP A 94 -0.27 -6.57 -31.06
C TRP A 94 -0.48 -5.08 -30.78
N HIS A 95 0.32 -4.43 -29.92
CA HIS A 95 0.19 -2.99 -29.68
C HIS A 95 0.68 -2.16 -30.89
N ARG A 96 1.71 -2.66 -31.58
CA ARG A 96 2.15 -2.08 -32.86
C ARG A 96 1.14 -2.31 -33.98
N VAL A 97 0.48 -3.47 -33.99
CA VAL A 97 -0.58 -3.79 -34.96
C VAL A 97 -1.84 -2.97 -34.71
N SER A 98 -2.27 -2.73 -33.47
CA SER A 98 -3.47 -1.94 -33.17
C SER A 98 -3.31 -0.47 -33.56
N VAL A 99 -2.13 0.11 -33.33
CA VAL A 99 -1.82 1.49 -33.75
C VAL A 99 -1.67 1.58 -35.27
N ALA A 100 -1.07 0.58 -35.91
CA ALA A 100 -0.99 0.50 -37.37
C ALA A 100 -2.37 0.33 -38.03
N VAL A 101 -3.24 -0.52 -37.48
CA VAL A 101 -4.62 -0.74 -37.97
C VAL A 101 -5.47 0.51 -37.77
N ARG A 102 -5.29 1.26 -36.68
CA ARG A 102 -6.00 2.53 -36.44
C ARG A 102 -5.55 3.63 -37.40
N ARG A 103 -4.24 3.78 -37.64
CA ARG A 103 -3.70 4.67 -38.69
C ARG A 103 -4.11 4.25 -40.11
N PHE A 104 -4.19 2.96 -40.38
CA PHE A 104 -4.59 2.43 -41.69
C PHE A 104 -6.09 2.63 -41.94
N GLY A 105 -6.93 2.49 -40.91
CA GLY A 105 -8.36 2.80 -40.97
C GLY A 105 -8.65 4.28 -41.22
N GLU A 106 -7.82 5.18 -40.69
CA GLU A 106 -7.91 6.64 -40.95
C GLU A 106 -7.39 7.03 -42.34
N GLN A 107 -6.41 6.30 -42.90
CA GLN A 107 -5.89 6.53 -44.26
C GLN A 107 -6.77 5.95 -45.38
N LEU A 108 -7.57 4.90 -45.10
CA LEU A 108 -8.47 4.27 -46.07
C LEU A 108 -9.77 5.02 -46.34
N GLY A 109 -9.98 6.19 -45.70
CA GLY A 109 -11.08 7.12 -46.02
C GLY A 109 -10.98 7.75 -47.42
N HIS A 110 -9.85 7.61 -48.10
CA HIS A 110 -9.68 7.99 -49.49
C HIS A 110 -8.85 6.94 -50.24
N VAL A 111 -9.15 6.75 -51.53
CA VAL A 111 -8.48 5.88 -52.52
C VAL A 111 -9.16 4.52 -52.80
N GLY A 112 -10.19 4.60 -53.66
CA GLY A 112 -10.18 4.09 -55.04
C GLY A 112 -9.56 2.71 -55.36
N SER A 113 -10.44 1.78 -55.74
CA SER A 113 -10.30 0.71 -56.74
C SER A 113 -8.92 0.06 -56.96
N SER A 114 -8.71 -1.15 -56.43
CA SER A 114 -7.83 -2.12 -57.10
C SER A 114 -8.19 -3.58 -56.83
N ARG A 115 -7.82 -4.41 -57.80
CA ARG A 115 -8.32 -5.76 -58.15
C ARG A 115 -7.91 -6.90 -57.20
N TRP A 116 -7.41 -6.59 -56.00
CA TRP A 116 -6.87 -7.56 -55.02
C TRP A 116 -7.73 -7.73 -53.76
N TRP A 117 -8.88 -7.05 -53.69
CA TRP A 117 -9.77 -7.06 -52.54
C TRP A 117 -10.34 -8.43 -52.12
N PRO A 118 -10.63 -9.40 -53.01
CA PRO A 118 -11.28 -10.65 -52.59
C PRO A 118 -10.42 -11.56 -51.69
N ALA A 119 -9.09 -11.58 -51.87
CA ALA A 119 -8.21 -12.45 -51.08
C ALA A 119 -7.96 -11.91 -49.65
N VAL A 120 -7.95 -10.58 -49.52
CA VAL A 120 -7.80 -9.89 -48.24
C VAL A 120 -9.09 -9.95 -47.43
N THR A 121 -10.26 -9.80 -48.07
CA THR A 121 -11.55 -9.94 -47.37
C THR A 121 -11.79 -11.36 -46.88
N VAL A 122 -11.43 -12.40 -47.65
CA VAL A 122 -11.56 -13.79 -47.20
C VAL A 122 -10.64 -14.07 -45.99
N SER A 123 -9.40 -13.57 -46.00
CA SER A 123 -8.47 -13.74 -44.88
C SER A 123 -8.91 -12.96 -43.64
N MET A 124 -9.46 -11.74 -43.80
CA MET A 124 -10.02 -10.95 -42.69
C MET A 124 -11.32 -11.55 -42.15
N VAL A 125 -12.16 -12.16 -43.01
CA VAL A 125 -13.36 -12.88 -42.57
C VAL A 125 -12.96 -14.13 -41.82
N ILE A 126 -11.97 -14.91 -42.27
CA ILE A 126 -11.46 -16.07 -41.52
C ILE A 126 -10.85 -15.64 -40.18
N LEU A 127 -10.09 -14.54 -40.14
CA LEU A 127 -9.54 -13.98 -38.89
C LEU A 127 -10.62 -13.41 -37.98
N ALA A 128 -11.68 -12.80 -38.51
CA ALA A 128 -12.83 -12.34 -37.74
C ALA A 128 -13.73 -13.48 -37.28
N PHE A 129 -13.80 -14.58 -38.04
CA PHE A 129 -14.50 -15.80 -37.67
C PHE A 129 -13.70 -16.55 -36.60
N LEU A 130 -12.37 -16.66 -36.76
CA LEU A 130 -11.47 -17.21 -35.74
C LEU A 130 -11.46 -16.32 -34.49
N ALA A 131 -11.38 -14.99 -34.61
CA ALA A 131 -11.47 -14.08 -33.48
C ALA A 131 -12.87 -14.13 -32.83
N GLY A 132 -13.94 -14.15 -33.61
CA GLY A 132 -15.32 -14.29 -33.15
C GLY A 132 -15.65 -15.67 -32.58
N TRP A 133 -14.87 -16.71 -32.90
CA TRP A 133 -15.00 -18.06 -32.34
C TRP A 133 -14.08 -18.26 -31.11
N TYR A 134 -12.82 -17.80 -31.18
CA TYR A 134 -11.81 -17.97 -30.12
C TYR A 134 -11.94 -16.94 -28.98
N LEU A 135 -12.27 -15.67 -29.24
CA LEU A 135 -12.41 -14.68 -28.16
C LEU A 135 -13.60 -14.99 -27.24
N PRO A 136 -14.74 -15.51 -27.75
CA PRO A 136 -15.76 -16.07 -26.87
C PRO A 136 -15.32 -17.36 -26.20
N GLN A 137 -14.41 -18.17 -26.75
CA GLN A 137 -13.85 -19.31 -26.01
C GLN A 137 -12.90 -18.89 -24.89
N LEU A 138 -12.20 -17.75 -25.02
CA LEU A 138 -11.41 -17.14 -23.95
C LEU A 138 -12.27 -16.43 -22.90
N ARG A 139 -13.40 -15.81 -23.30
CA ARG A 139 -14.41 -15.25 -22.38
C ARG A 139 -15.40 -16.30 -21.82
N ARG A 140 -15.39 -17.53 -22.35
CA ARG A 140 -16.20 -18.68 -21.94
C ARG A 140 -15.31 -19.90 -21.64
N GLN A 141 -14.19 -19.71 -20.97
CA GLN A 141 -13.71 -20.81 -20.15
C GLN A 141 -14.53 -20.75 -18.85
N PRO A 142 -15.52 -21.64 -18.63
CA PRO A 142 -16.02 -21.85 -17.28
C PRO A 142 -14.79 -22.12 -16.41
N GLY A 143 -14.69 -21.34 -15.33
CA GLY A 143 -13.49 -21.22 -14.52
C GLY A 143 -12.82 -22.57 -14.28
N VAL A 144 -11.58 -22.71 -14.73
CA VAL A 144 -10.67 -23.69 -14.15
C VAL A 144 -10.34 -23.14 -12.77
N TRP A 145 -11.27 -23.37 -11.83
CA TRP A 145 -11.04 -23.08 -10.43
C TRP A 145 -9.86 -23.93 -9.96
N PRO A 146 -8.97 -23.40 -9.12
CA PRO A 146 -7.91 -24.20 -8.54
C PRO A 146 -8.48 -25.49 -7.94
N SER A 147 -7.86 -26.62 -8.25
CA SER A 147 -8.29 -27.91 -7.74
C SER A 147 -7.88 -28.04 -6.28
N ILE A 148 -8.77 -27.66 -5.36
CA ILE A 148 -8.61 -27.90 -3.93
C ILE A 148 -9.31 -29.22 -3.59
N ASN A 149 -8.74 -30.01 -2.69
CA ASN A 149 -9.45 -31.16 -2.14
C ASN A 149 -10.72 -30.68 -1.40
N PRO A 150 -11.93 -31.08 -1.85
CA PRO A 150 -13.17 -30.66 -1.19
C PRO A 150 -13.25 -31.09 0.28
N GLN A 151 -12.53 -32.16 0.66
CA GLN A 151 -12.46 -32.66 2.03
C GLN A 151 -11.66 -31.76 2.97
N SER A 152 -10.95 -30.77 2.44
CA SER A 152 -10.26 -29.76 3.25
C SER A 152 -11.20 -28.67 3.77
N TRP A 153 -12.41 -28.56 3.24
CA TRP A 153 -13.42 -27.63 3.75
C TRP A 153 -14.18 -28.23 4.92
N VAL A 154 -14.43 -27.40 5.93
CA VAL A 154 -15.17 -27.79 7.14
C VAL A 154 -16.29 -26.79 7.36
N GLN A 155 -17.51 -27.28 7.48
CA GLN A 155 -18.64 -26.45 7.86
C GLN A 155 -18.61 -26.21 9.38
N ILE A 156 -18.77 -24.96 9.80
CA ILE A 156 -18.72 -24.58 11.21
C ILE A 156 -20.07 -23.99 11.59
N THR A 157 -20.75 -24.64 12.53
CA THR A 157 -22.01 -24.16 13.10
C THR A 157 -21.71 -23.41 14.41
N LEU A 158 -22.22 -22.17 14.51
CA LEU A 158 -22.09 -21.34 15.70
C LEU A 158 -23.25 -21.65 16.65
N LEU A 159 -22.93 -21.94 17.91
CA LEU A 159 -23.92 -22.24 18.95
C LEU A 159 -24.00 -21.11 19.98
N ASP A 160 -25.20 -20.84 20.48
CA ASP A 160 -25.42 -19.93 21.61
C ASP A 160 -25.29 -20.64 22.97
N ALA A 161 -25.61 -19.93 24.06
CA ALA A 161 -25.45 -20.45 25.42
C ALA A 161 -26.40 -21.61 25.73
N GLN A 162 -27.46 -21.77 24.94
CA GLN A 162 -28.48 -22.82 25.07
C GLN A 162 -28.18 -23.98 24.12
N GLY A 163 -27.09 -23.92 23.34
CA GLY A 163 -26.74 -24.91 22.33
C GLY A 163 -27.56 -24.78 21.05
N GLN A 164 -28.30 -23.67 20.85
CA GLN A 164 -29.04 -23.45 19.62
C GLN A 164 -28.17 -22.86 18.52
N LYS A 165 -28.46 -23.26 17.28
CA LYS A 165 -27.76 -22.77 16.09
C LYS A 165 -28.06 -21.29 15.87
N ARG A 166 -27.00 -20.47 15.91
CA ARG A 166 -27.03 -19.03 15.61
C ARG A 166 -26.68 -18.73 14.15
N GLY A 167 -25.84 -19.56 13.53
CA GLY A 167 -25.36 -19.34 12.17
C GLY A 167 -24.44 -20.45 11.68
N THR A 168 -23.98 -20.33 10.43
CA THR A 168 -23.03 -21.25 9.81
C THR A 168 -21.99 -20.46 9.02
N THR A 169 -20.75 -20.94 9.07
CA THR A 169 -19.65 -20.48 8.24
C THR A 169 -18.80 -21.67 7.76
N PHE A 170 -17.71 -21.41 7.04
CA PHE A 170 -16.76 -22.42 6.60
C PHE A 170 -15.35 -22.08 7.07
N GLY A 171 -14.60 -23.11 7.43
CA GLY A 171 -13.16 -23.06 7.63
C GLY A 171 -12.45 -24.00 6.65
N ILE A 172 -11.14 -23.85 6.56
CA ILE A 172 -10.28 -24.67 5.71
C ILE A 172 -9.18 -25.33 6.53
N VAL A 173 -8.95 -26.63 6.33
CA VAL A 173 -7.85 -27.34 6.98
C VAL A 173 -6.53 -26.90 6.35
N ILE A 174 -5.58 -26.42 7.17
CA ILE A 174 -4.28 -25.91 6.73
C ILE A 174 -3.11 -26.82 7.14
N GLY A 175 -2.12 -26.90 6.26
CA GLY A 175 -1.05 -27.91 6.30
C GLY A 175 -0.03 -27.79 7.43
N SER A 176 0.02 -26.67 8.18
CA SER A 176 1.04 -26.44 9.22
C SER A 176 0.76 -27.10 10.59
N GLY A 177 -0.32 -27.88 10.73
CA GLY A 177 -0.62 -28.56 11.99
C GLY A 177 -1.91 -29.38 12.06
N ALA A 178 -2.56 -29.67 10.92
CA ALA A 178 -3.92 -30.19 10.86
C ALA A 178 -4.90 -29.30 11.65
N GLU A 179 -4.87 -28.00 11.37
CA GLU A 179 -5.74 -27.01 12.01
C GLU A 179 -6.78 -26.54 11.01
N VAL A 180 -8.02 -26.34 11.45
CA VAL A 180 -9.05 -25.65 10.68
C VAL A 180 -8.89 -24.16 10.93
N ALA A 181 -8.50 -23.44 9.88
CA ALA A 181 -8.45 -21.99 9.88
C ALA A 181 -9.81 -21.41 9.51
N VAL A 182 -10.27 -20.45 10.31
CA VAL A 182 -11.49 -19.70 10.07
C VAL A 182 -11.27 -18.23 10.42
N PRO A 183 -11.77 -17.28 9.61
CA PRO A 183 -11.75 -15.87 9.97
C PRO A 183 -12.37 -15.64 11.34
N LEU A 184 -11.62 -15.00 12.24
CA LEU A 184 -11.99 -14.86 13.64
C LEU A 184 -13.35 -14.15 13.78
N ASN A 185 -13.60 -13.13 12.95
CA ASN A 185 -14.86 -12.36 12.89
C ASN A 185 -16.09 -13.21 12.56
N GLN A 186 -15.93 -14.33 11.86
CA GLN A 186 -17.05 -15.20 11.48
C GLN A 186 -17.47 -16.16 12.60
N VAL A 187 -16.62 -16.39 13.60
CA VAL A 187 -16.91 -17.31 14.72
C VAL A 187 -17.13 -16.59 16.05
N ALA A 188 -16.92 -15.29 16.10
CA ALA A 188 -17.05 -14.55 17.34
C ALA A 188 -18.49 -14.32 17.82
N GLY A 189 -18.62 -14.24 19.14
CA GLY A 189 -19.90 -14.19 19.82
C GLY A 189 -20.65 -15.53 19.80
N ALA A 190 -20.05 -16.60 19.30
CA ALA A 190 -20.48 -17.95 19.60
C ALA A 190 -20.10 -18.32 21.04
N GLN A 191 -20.84 -19.25 21.63
CA GLN A 191 -20.51 -19.84 22.94
C GLN A 191 -19.75 -21.15 22.77
N ALA A 192 -20.09 -21.91 21.72
CA ALA A 192 -19.41 -23.11 21.28
C ALA A 192 -19.49 -23.24 19.76
N LEU A 193 -18.64 -24.09 19.19
CA LEU A 193 -18.62 -24.41 17.77
C LEU A 193 -18.88 -25.89 17.55
N GLU A 194 -19.55 -26.20 16.46
CA GLU A 194 -19.72 -27.57 15.96
C GLU A 194 -19.16 -27.64 14.54
N LEU A 195 -18.15 -28.48 14.34
CA LEU A 195 -17.47 -28.65 13.07
C LEU A 195 -18.03 -29.90 12.38
N THR A 196 -18.63 -29.72 11.20
CA THR A 196 -19.09 -30.81 10.35
C THR A 196 -18.13 -30.97 9.18
N PHE A 197 -17.49 -32.13 9.10
CA PHE A 197 -16.55 -32.46 8.03
C PHE A 197 -17.24 -33.11 6.82
N PHE A 198 -16.51 -33.27 5.72
CA PHE A 198 -17.03 -33.85 4.48
C PHE A 198 -17.62 -35.26 4.63
N ASP A 199 -17.05 -36.08 5.51
CA ASP A 199 -17.56 -37.43 5.83
C ASP A 199 -18.73 -37.42 6.81
N LEU A 200 -19.31 -36.24 7.07
CA LEU A 200 -20.42 -35.99 8.02
C LEU A 200 -20.05 -36.25 9.49
N SER A 201 -18.78 -36.51 9.79
CA SER A 201 -18.31 -36.55 11.18
C SER A 201 -18.41 -35.17 11.81
N VAL A 202 -18.69 -35.16 13.11
CA VAL A 202 -18.90 -33.95 13.89
C VAL A 202 -17.89 -33.86 15.03
N GLN A 203 -17.28 -32.69 15.20
CA GLN A 203 -16.42 -32.36 16.34
C GLN A 203 -17.00 -31.14 17.07
N HIS A 204 -17.27 -31.29 18.36
CA HIS A 204 -17.67 -30.18 19.22
C HIS A 204 -16.44 -29.51 19.81
N LEU A 205 -16.46 -28.17 19.86
CA LEU A 205 -15.32 -27.38 20.29
C LEU A 205 -15.77 -26.21 21.15
N ASP A 206 -15.21 -26.12 22.35
CA ASP A 206 -15.42 -25.03 23.31
C ASP A 206 -14.16 -24.17 23.50
N ARG A 207 -13.02 -24.60 22.96
CA ARG A 207 -11.73 -23.88 23.05
C ARG A 207 -10.95 -23.93 21.74
N LEU A 208 -10.29 -22.83 21.38
CA LEU A 208 -9.49 -22.73 20.16
C LEU A 208 -8.28 -21.81 20.32
N TYR A 209 -7.37 -21.82 19.35
CA TYR A 209 -6.24 -20.91 19.27
C TYR A 209 -6.55 -19.72 18.37
N THR A 210 -5.85 -18.60 18.56
CA THR A 210 -6.06 -17.40 17.73
C THR A 210 -4.73 -16.88 17.20
N ASP A 211 -4.70 -16.59 15.90
CA ASP A 211 -3.72 -15.68 15.30
C ASP A 211 -4.40 -14.30 15.20
N GLU A 212 -4.25 -13.51 16.26
CA GLU A 212 -4.82 -12.16 16.35
C GLU A 212 -4.24 -11.22 15.28
N GLU A 213 -2.98 -11.41 14.86
CA GLU A 213 -2.34 -10.55 13.86
C GLU A 213 -2.98 -10.70 12.48
N ARG A 214 -3.32 -11.94 12.11
CA ARG A 214 -3.96 -12.26 10.82
C ARG A 214 -5.49 -12.35 10.91
N GLY A 215 -6.05 -12.23 12.11
CA GLY A 215 -7.49 -12.30 12.34
C GLY A 215 -8.06 -13.71 12.11
N LEU A 216 -7.35 -14.74 12.54
CA LEU A 216 -7.76 -16.15 12.40
C LEU A 216 -8.05 -16.79 13.76
N ALA A 217 -9.12 -17.60 13.79
CA ALA A 217 -9.26 -18.69 14.75
C ALA A 217 -8.69 -19.97 14.13
N LEU A 218 -7.89 -20.68 14.91
CA LEU A 218 -7.18 -21.90 14.53
C LEU A 218 -7.64 -23.03 15.45
N ILE A 219 -8.34 -23.99 14.86
CA ILE A 219 -9.03 -25.06 15.56
C ILE A 219 -8.28 -26.37 15.33
N PRO A 220 -7.82 -27.07 16.38
CA PRO A 220 -7.22 -28.38 16.22
C PRO A 220 -8.18 -29.39 15.59
N CYS A 221 -7.73 -30.14 14.60
CA CYS A 221 -8.49 -31.25 14.02
C CYS A 221 -8.17 -32.55 14.78
N ASP A 222 -9.11 -33.04 15.59
CA ASP A 222 -8.90 -34.22 16.46
C ASP A 222 -9.17 -35.56 15.74
N ARG A 223 -8.96 -35.59 14.41
CA ARG A 223 -9.30 -36.73 13.56
C ARG A 223 -8.06 -37.48 13.09
N LYS A 224 -8.26 -38.76 12.74
CA LYS A 224 -7.21 -39.60 12.14
C LYS A 224 -6.72 -39.07 10.78
N SER A 225 -7.58 -38.38 10.04
CA SER A 225 -7.26 -37.78 8.75
C SER A 225 -7.92 -36.40 8.65
N CYS A 226 -7.09 -35.39 8.37
CA CYS A 226 -7.51 -34.01 8.16
C CYS A 226 -6.82 -33.54 6.86
N PRO A 227 -7.44 -33.77 5.69
CA PRO A 227 -6.83 -33.42 4.42
C PRO A 227 -6.60 -31.91 4.36
N ALA A 228 -5.35 -31.49 4.32
CA ALA A 228 -4.99 -30.08 4.44
C ALA A 228 -4.66 -29.45 3.08
N VAL A 229 -4.96 -28.16 2.96
CA VAL A 229 -4.47 -27.32 1.87
C VAL A 229 -3.09 -26.79 2.20
N SER A 230 -2.19 -26.87 1.23
CA SER A 230 -0.84 -26.29 1.35
C SER A 230 -0.93 -24.77 1.43
N ILE A 231 -0.07 -24.18 2.24
CA ILE A 231 0.12 -22.73 2.29
C ILE A 231 1.27 -22.40 1.32
N ALA A 232 1.04 -21.45 0.42
CA ALA A 232 2.03 -20.97 -0.52
C ALA A 232 3.19 -20.29 0.21
N SER A 233 4.41 -20.48 -0.30
CA SER A 233 5.57 -19.73 0.17
C SER A 233 5.45 -18.27 -0.27
N PRO A 234 5.87 -17.28 0.52
CA PRO A 234 5.91 -15.88 0.08
C PRO A 234 6.66 -15.67 -1.25
N ASP A 235 7.64 -16.52 -1.56
CA ASP A 235 8.43 -16.46 -2.80
C ASP A 235 7.72 -17.08 -4.04
N SER A 236 6.60 -17.79 -3.83
CA SER A 236 5.94 -18.56 -4.88
C SER A 236 4.84 -17.81 -5.64
N TYR A 237 4.52 -16.58 -5.23
CA TYR A 237 3.55 -15.71 -5.91
C TYR A 237 4.15 -14.32 -6.14
N ARG A 238 3.75 -13.68 -7.25
CA ARG A 238 4.28 -12.41 -7.74
C ARG A 238 3.17 -11.46 -8.16
N ILE A 239 3.48 -10.17 -8.18
CA ILE A 239 2.61 -9.16 -8.79
C ILE A 239 2.30 -9.57 -10.24
N GLY A 240 1.02 -9.53 -10.60
CA GLY A 240 0.48 -9.98 -11.88
C GLY A 240 -0.10 -11.39 -11.85
N ASP A 241 0.16 -12.18 -10.80
CA ASP A 241 -0.39 -13.52 -10.68
C ASP A 241 -1.90 -13.51 -10.49
N GLN A 242 -2.56 -14.51 -11.07
CA GLN A 242 -3.98 -14.73 -10.89
C GLN A 242 -4.24 -15.34 -9.51
N ILE A 243 -5.14 -14.71 -8.76
CA ILE A 243 -5.56 -15.12 -7.42
C ILE A 243 -7.06 -15.44 -7.45
N PHE A 244 -7.46 -16.43 -6.65
CA PHE A 244 -8.85 -16.84 -6.52
C PHE A 244 -9.30 -16.67 -5.08
N ALA A 245 -10.43 -16.01 -4.87
CA ALA A 245 -11.04 -15.87 -3.55
C ALA A 245 -12.16 -16.88 -3.37
N ALA A 246 -12.17 -17.56 -2.22
CA ALA A 246 -13.20 -18.52 -1.83
C ALA A 246 -13.54 -18.37 -0.35
N ALA A 247 -14.83 -18.15 -0.06
CA ALA A 247 -15.38 -18.18 1.30
C ALA A 247 -16.02 -19.53 1.65
N SER A 248 -16.31 -20.36 0.65
CA SER A 248 -16.95 -21.66 0.80
C SER A 248 -16.50 -22.63 -0.31
N PRO A 249 -16.78 -23.95 -0.20
CA PRO A 249 -16.50 -24.91 -1.26
C PRO A 249 -17.38 -24.74 -2.51
N GLN A 250 -18.38 -23.86 -2.48
CA GLN A 250 -19.34 -23.72 -3.57
C GLN A 250 -18.74 -22.89 -4.70
N SER A 251 -18.43 -23.55 -5.82
CA SER A 251 -17.70 -22.93 -6.95
C SER A 251 -18.35 -21.69 -7.56
N HIS A 252 -19.65 -21.48 -7.38
CA HIS A 252 -20.35 -20.29 -7.87
C HIS A 252 -20.15 -19.06 -6.96
N GLU A 253 -19.59 -19.23 -5.77
CA GLU A 253 -19.20 -18.16 -4.86
C GLU A 253 -17.74 -17.74 -5.03
N TRP A 254 -16.98 -18.46 -5.87
CA TRP A 254 -15.58 -18.18 -6.10
C TRP A 254 -15.42 -17.00 -7.06
N GLN A 255 -14.34 -16.27 -6.88
CA GLN A 255 -14.09 -15.04 -7.61
C GLN A 255 -12.63 -14.97 -8.03
N ALA A 256 -12.38 -14.45 -9.22
CA ALA A 256 -11.02 -14.28 -9.73
C ALA A 256 -10.53 -12.84 -9.54
N GLY A 257 -9.24 -12.71 -9.28
CA GLY A 257 -8.54 -11.45 -9.12
C GLY A 257 -7.09 -11.52 -9.59
N ILE A 258 -6.42 -10.38 -9.53
CA ILE A 258 -4.99 -10.26 -9.84
C ILE A 258 -4.30 -9.66 -8.62
N LEU A 259 -3.21 -10.28 -8.18
CA LEU A 259 -2.32 -9.73 -7.17
C LEU A 259 -1.61 -8.51 -7.77
N VAL A 260 -1.88 -7.32 -7.27
CA VAL A 260 -1.27 -6.08 -7.79
C VAL A 260 -0.18 -5.52 -6.88
N ASP A 261 -0.20 -5.92 -5.61
CA ASP A 261 0.79 -5.54 -4.62
C ASP A 261 0.92 -6.66 -3.58
N ASN A 262 2.15 -6.94 -3.15
CA ASN A 262 2.46 -7.87 -2.08
C ASN A 262 3.53 -7.31 -1.12
N ASP A 263 3.72 -5.99 -1.12
CA ASP A 263 4.74 -5.32 -0.31
C ASP A 263 4.32 -5.11 1.15
N ALA A 264 5.34 -4.97 1.97
CA ALA A 264 5.24 -4.74 3.39
C ALA A 264 4.99 -3.25 3.67
N VAL A 265 3.88 -2.90 4.30
CA VAL A 265 3.52 -1.51 4.55
C VAL A 265 3.94 -1.09 5.96
N ALA A 266 4.85 -0.13 6.04
CA ALA A 266 5.24 0.55 7.28
C ALA A 266 5.38 2.06 7.03
N PRO A 267 5.01 2.91 8.00
CA PRO A 267 5.17 4.36 7.86
C PRO A 267 6.65 4.75 7.87
N THR A 268 7.49 3.95 8.52
CA THR A 268 8.96 4.09 8.56
C THR A 268 9.61 2.71 8.65
N PRO A 269 10.87 2.54 8.18
CA PRO A 269 11.59 1.25 8.24
C PRO A 269 11.82 0.70 9.65
N THR A 270 11.64 1.54 10.67
CA THR A 270 11.83 1.24 12.09
C THR A 270 10.66 0.46 12.70
N PHE A 271 9.47 0.51 12.09
CA PHE A 271 8.36 -0.36 12.48
C PHE A 271 8.49 -1.73 11.81
N GLN A 272 8.06 -2.78 12.52
CA GLN A 272 7.79 -4.05 11.86
C GLN A 272 6.73 -3.83 10.78
N PRO A 273 7.03 -4.17 9.52
CA PRO A 273 6.10 -3.87 8.45
C PRO A 273 4.92 -4.82 8.50
N ILE A 274 3.74 -4.28 8.24
CA ILE A 274 2.52 -5.08 8.16
C ILE A 274 2.45 -5.57 6.73
N MET A 275 2.65 -6.87 6.53
CA MET A 275 2.49 -7.47 5.21
C MET A 275 1.01 -7.39 4.80
N VAL A 276 0.74 -6.66 3.73
CA VAL A 276 -0.60 -6.56 3.16
C VAL A 276 -0.48 -6.78 1.66
N MET A 277 -1.36 -7.60 1.11
CA MET A 277 -1.50 -7.82 -0.31
C MET A 277 -2.67 -7.01 -0.83
N GLN A 278 -2.52 -6.39 -1.99
CA GLN A 278 -3.63 -5.80 -2.72
C GLN A 278 -3.99 -6.71 -3.88
N VAL A 279 -5.28 -7.05 -3.95
CA VAL A 279 -5.83 -7.88 -5.02
C VAL A 279 -6.99 -7.15 -5.68
N VAL A 280 -6.89 -6.98 -7.00
CA VAL A 280 -7.96 -6.38 -7.80
C VAL A 280 -8.89 -7.46 -8.29
N SER A 281 -10.18 -7.30 -8.03
CA SER A 281 -11.21 -8.22 -8.53
C SER A 281 -11.39 -8.05 -10.04
N LEU A 282 -11.51 -9.16 -10.76
CA LEU A 282 -11.89 -9.16 -12.18
C LEU A 282 -13.41 -9.01 -12.38
N GLU A 283 -14.17 -9.07 -11.29
CA GLU A 283 -15.61 -8.93 -11.26
C GLU A 283 -16.00 -7.64 -10.53
N GLU A 284 -17.22 -7.12 -10.77
CA GLU A 284 -17.79 -5.98 -10.02
C GLU A 284 -18.21 -6.37 -8.58
N ARG A 285 -17.47 -7.29 -7.97
CA ARG A 285 -17.71 -7.82 -6.64
C ARG A 285 -16.41 -7.93 -5.86
N ARG A 286 -16.50 -7.69 -4.56
CA ARG A 286 -15.43 -7.90 -3.58
C ARG A 286 -14.97 -9.34 -3.55
N LEU A 287 -13.64 -9.54 -3.49
CA LEU A 287 -13.00 -10.83 -3.19
C LEU A 287 -13.11 -11.15 -1.70
N GLN A 288 -13.86 -12.19 -1.33
CA GLN A 288 -14.06 -12.58 0.07
C GLN A 288 -13.42 -13.92 0.43
N GLY A 289 -12.86 -14.00 1.64
CA GLY A 289 -12.44 -15.26 2.25
C GLY A 289 -10.96 -15.56 2.04
N PHE A 290 -10.67 -16.82 1.76
CA PHE A 290 -9.31 -17.30 1.52
C PHE A 290 -8.89 -17.02 0.08
N LEU A 291 -7.67 -16.54 -0.07
CA LEU A 291 -7.04 -16.31 -1.36
C LEU A 291 -6.15 -17.49 -1.73
N LEU A 292 -6.27 -17.95 -2.97
CA LEU A 292 -5.57 -19.10 -3.51
C LEU A 292 -4.84 -18.75 -4.80
N ASN A 293 -3.69 -19.36 -5.03
CA ASN A 293 -3.03 -19.31 -6.34
C ASN A 293 -3.65 -20.33 -7.32
N ALA A 294 -3.18 -20.32 -8.57
CA ALA A 294 -3.65 -21.26 -9.60
C ALA A 294 -3.39 -22.74 -9.27
N GLN A 295 -2.43 -23.03 -8.39
CA GLN A 295 -2.11 -24.38 -7.92
C GLN A 295 -3.03 -24.85 -6.79
N GLY A 296 -3.91 -23.98 -6.27
CA GLY A 296 -4.81 -24.29 -5.16
C GLY A 296 -4.15 -24.20 -3.79
N GLU A 297 -3.01 -23.52 -3.69
CA GLU A 297 -2.34 -23.25 -2.42
C GLU A 297 -2.86 -21.95 -1.81
N LEU A 298 -2.97 -21.91 -0.48
CA LEU A 298 -3.41 -20.75 0.27
C LEU A 298 -2.34 -19.66 0.28
N VAL A 299 -2.69 -18.49 -0.25
CA VAL A 299 -1.83 -17.30 -0.29
C VAL A 299 -2.17 -16.35 0.85
N GLY A 300 -3.46 -16.09 1.06
CA GLY A 300 -3.89 -14.98 1.89
C GLY A 300 -5.28 -15.11 2.50
N LEU A 301 -5.59 -14.18 3.40
CA LEU A 301 -6.94 -13.96 3.91
C LEU A 301 -7.34 -12.50 3.71
N THR A 302 -8.51 -12.26 3.13
CA THR A 302 -9.04 -10.91 2.89
C THR A 302 -9.40 -10.21 4.20
N LEU A 303 -8.89 -9.00 4.42
CA LEU A 303 -9.15 -8.18 5.62
C LEU A 303 -10.35 -7.24 5.43
N SER A 304 -10.31 -6.47 4.35
CA SER A 304 -11.29 -5.45 4.03
C SER A 304 -11.03 -4.89 2.63
N TYR A 305 -11.90 -3.99 2.19
CA TYR A 305 -12.47 -4.10 0.87
C TYR A 305 -12.98 -2.74 0.35
N GLN A 306 -12.38 -2.27 -0.73
CA GLN A 306 -13.07 -1.34 -1.62
C GLN A 306 -13.85 -2.16 -2.66
N LYS A 307 -14.66 -1.52 -3.52
CA LYS A 307 -15.50 -2.26 -4.49
C LYS A 307 -14.67 -3.11 -5.46
N THR A 308 -13.46 -2.66 -5.80
CA THR A 308 -12.62 -3.28 -6.84
C THR A 308 -11.25 -3.73 -6.33
N ALA A 309 -10.70 -3.09 -5.30
CA ALA A 309 -9.44 -3.48 -4.65
C ALA A 309 -9.71 -4.04 -3.24
N SER A 310 -9.25 -5.26 -3.00
CA SER A 310 -9.34 -5.95 -1.71
C SER A 310 -7.95 -6.07 -1.09
N PHE A 311 -7.84 -5.81 0.21
CA PHE A 311 -6.62 -6.02 0.96
C PHE A 311 -6.66 -7.37 1.67
N ALA A 312 -5.54 -8.05 1.73
CA ALA A 312 -5.41 -9.34 2.37
C ALA A 312 -4.11 -9.47 3.16
N VAL A 313 -4.09 -10.33 4.16
CA VAL A 313 -2.88 -10.67 4.92
C VAL A 313 -2.33 -12.00 4.40
N PRO A 314 -1.02 -12.12 4.15
CA PRO A 314 -0.43 -13.38 3.73
C PRO A 314 -0.43 -14.44 4.83
N LEU A 315 -0.59 -15.69 4.41
CA LEU A 315 -0.69 -16.85 5.32
C LEU A 315 0.62 -17.64 5.46
N GLY A 316 1.69 -17.27 4.75
CA GLY A 316 2.94 -18.05 4.62
C GLY A 316 3.62 -18.53 5.92
N ASP A 317 3.35 -17.89 7.05
CA ASP A 317 3.91 -18.24 8.37
C ASP A 317 2.87 -18.68 9.40
N VAL A 318 1.61 -18.86 9.00
CA VAL A 318 0.54 -19.34 9.88
C VAL A 318 0.89 -20.72 10.44
N GLY A 319 0.81 -20.87 11.76
CA GLY A 319 1.08 -22.13 12.46
C GLY A 319 2.56 -22.45 12.72
N LYS A 320 3.53 -21.72 12.11
CA LYS A 320 4.97 -21.96 12.35
C LYS A 320 5.41 -21.58 13.78
N SER A 321 4.74 -20.63 14.40
CA SER A 321 4.88 -20.33 15.82
C SER A 321 3.58 -20.73 16.50
N ARG A 322 3.52 -21.96 17.03
CA ARG A 322 2.42 -22.38 17.92
C ARG A 322 2.31 -21.35 19.06
N PHE A 323 1.31 -20.51 18.89
CA PHE A 323 0.79 -19.42 19.70
C PHE A 323 1.51 -19.20 21.02
N ARG A 324 2.06 -17.99 21.22
CA ARG A 324 2.61 -17.54 22.52
C ARG A 324 1.60 -17.65 23.68
N ARG A 325 0.32 -17.90 23.38
CA ARG A 325 -0.80 -18.06 24.30
C ARG A 325 -1.51 -19.39 24.06
N GLY A 326 -1.91 -20.08 25.12
CA GLY A 326 -2.68 -21.32 25.05
C GLY A 326 -4.10 -21.14 24.48
N PRO A 327 -4.86 -22.23 24.29
CA PRO A 327 -6.20 -22.15 23.71
C PRO A 327 -7.13 -21.38 24.64
N ILE A 328 -8.00 -20.55 24.08
CA ILE A 328 -8.98 -19.74 24.81
C ILE A 328 -10.41 -20.27 24.60
N PRO A 329 -11.33 -20.07 25.55
CA PRO A 329 -12.73 -20.44 25.37
C PRO A 329 -13.38 -19.68 24.20
N VAL A 330 -14.22 -20.36 23.41
CA VAL A 330 -14.98 -19.76 22.29
C VAL A 330 -15.84 -18.59 22.78
N ALA A 331 -16.49 -18.75 23.93
CA ALA A 331 -17.28 -17.69 24.58
C ALA A 331 -16.47 -16.43 24.96
N GLN A 332 -15.14 -16.53 25.06
CA GLN A 332 -14.23 -15.44 25.41
C GLN A 332 -13.46 -14.92 24.20
N LEU A 333 -13.84 -15.33 22.98
CA LEU A 333 -13.18 -14.80 21.78
C LEU A 333 -13.29 -13.28 21.77
N PRO A 334 -12.16 -12.58 21.58
CA PRO A 334 -12.20 -11.13 21.48
C PRO A 334 -13.14 -10.76 20.32
N HIS A 335 -14.00 -9.75 20.51
CA HIS A 335 -14.87 -9.31 19.42
C HIS A 335 -13.97 -8.86 18.23
N PRO A 336 -13.91 -9.60 17.10
CA PRO A 336 -12.84 -9.51 16.10
C PRO A 336 -13.10 -8.41 15.08
N SER A 337 -14.26 -7.75 15.18
CA SER A 337 -14.49 -6.46 14.54
C SER A 337 -13.26 -5.59 14.73
N HIS A 338 -12.71 -5.50 15.93
CA HIS A 338 -11.68 -4.52 16.20
C HIS A 338 -10.36 -4.74 15.44
N ILE A 339 -9.85 -5.96 15.28
CA ILE A 339 -8.51 -6.11 14.69
C ILE A 339 -8.53 -5.93 13.17
N ALA A 340 -9.41 -6.65 12.46
CA ALA A 340 -9.54 -6.49 11.01
C ALA A 340 -10.02 -5.06 10.66
N GLN A 341 -10.93 -4.47 11.45
CA GLN A 341 -11.33 -3.08 11.25
C GLN A 341 -10.22 -2.10 11.64
N ALA A 342 -9.35 -2.42 12.59
CA ALA A 342 -8.21 -1.56 12.93
C ALA A 342 -7.22 -1.51 11.79
N TYR A 343 -6.87 -2.67 11.19
CA TYR A 343 -5.99 -2.70 10.02
C TYR A 343 -6.66 -2.06 8.79
N ASP A 344 -7.96 -2.28 8.57
CA ASP A 344 -8.72 -1.58 7.53
C ASP A 344 -8.70 -0.06 7.72
N ALA A 345 -8.99 0.42 8.94
CA ALA A 345 -8.95 1.82 9.27
C ALA A 345 -7.52 2.39 9.15
N TYR A 346 -6.49 1.62 9.54
CA TYR A 346 -5.09 2.02 9.36
C TYR A 346 -4.74 2.19 7.87
N LEU A 347 -5.09 1.21 7.03
CA LEU A 347 -4.82 1.26 5.59
C LEU A 347 -5.59 2.41 4.91
N LYS A 348 -6.86 2.62 5.28
CA LYS A 348 -7.63 3.79 4.80
C LYS A 348 -6.99 5.10 5.24
N GLY A 349 -6.49 5.15 6.48
CA GLY A 349 -5.77 6.29 7.02
C GLY A 349 -4.51 6.61 6.23
N LEU A 350 -3.72 5.59 5.94
CA LEU A 350 -2.50 5.70 5.12
C LEU A 350 -2.82 6.18 3.70
N LEU A 351 -3.74 5.51 3.00
CA LEU A 351 -4.12 5.87 1.63
C LEU A 351 -4.73 7.28 1.55
N ALA A 352 -5.48 7.70 2.57
CA ALA A 352 -5.99 9.05 2.66
C ALA A 352 -4.85 10.06 2.87
N ALA A 353 -3.83 9.73 3.67
CA ALA A 353 -2.66 10.57 3.87
C ALA A 353 -1.85 10.72 2.57
N ASP A 354 -1.63 9.62 1.84
CA ASP A 354 -0.92 9.63 0.54
C ASP A 354 -1.70 10.42 -0.52
N ALA A 355 -3.03 10.35 -0.50
CA ALA A 355 -3.90 11.17 -1.34
C ALA A 355 -4.07 12.62 -0.85
N ASN A 356 -3.28 13.06 0.15
CA ASN A 356 -3.34 14.38 0.78
C ASN A 356 -4.72 14.76 1.36
N ARG A 357 -5.57 13.77 1.66
CA ARG A 357 -6.87 13.94 2.34
C ARG A 357 -6.66 13.81 3.84
N LEU A 358 -6.02 14.82 4.42
CA LEU A 358 -5.50 14.75 5.80
C LEU A 358 -6.61 14.58 6.86
N GLU A 359 -7.80 15.15 6.69
CA GLU A 359 -8.91 14.96 7.65
C GLU A 359 -9.49 13.54 7.62
N ASP A 360 -9.64 12.96 6.42
CA ASP A 360 -10.04 11.55 6.27
C ASP A 360 -8.99 10.63 6.91
N ALA A 361 -7.71 10.94 6.69
CA ALA A 361 -6.60 10.21 7.28
C ALA A 361 -6.65 10.22 8.80
N GLY A 362 -6.79 11.40 9.42
CA GLY A 362 -6.94 11.54 10.86
C GLY A 362 -8.11 10.75 11.43
N THR A 363 -9.28 10.81 10.77
CA THR A 363 -10.48 10.09 11.19
C THR A 363 -10.26 8.58 11.20
N HIS A 364 -9.69 8.04 10.13
CA HIS A 364 -9.41 6.62 10.01
C HIS A 364 -8.29 6.15 10.94
N LEU A 365 -7.25 6.95 11.16
CA LEU A 365 -6.18 6.62 12.10
C LEU A 365 -6.66 6.65 13.56
N GLN A 366 -7.53 7.59 13.93
CA GLN A 366 -8.18 7.59 15.25
C GLN A 366 -9.02 6.34 15.46
N GLN A 367 -9.78 5.93 14.45
CA GLN A 367 -10.55 4.69 14.49
C GLN A 367 -9.62 3.48 14.65
N ALA A 368 -8.52 3.40 13.89
CA ALA A 368 -7.56 2.31 13.99
C ALA A 368 -6.96 2.19 15.40
N VAL A 369 -6.56 3.31 16.00
CA VAL A 369 -5.99 3.37 17.35
C VAL A 369 -7.03 3.08 18.45
N ALA A 370 -8.28 3.48 18.25
CA ALA A 370 -9.36 3.16 19.19
C ALA A 370 -9.68 1.65 19.20
N LEU A 371 -9.65 1.02 18.03
CA LEU A 371 -9.91 -0.41 17.87
C LEU A 371 -8.72 -1.27 18.32
N LYS A 372 -7.49 -0.86 17.98
CA LYS A 372 -6.25 -1.54 18.37
C LYS A 372 -5.26 -0.53 18.96
N PRO A 373 -5.32 -0.28 20.28
CA PRO A 373 -4.41 0.64 20.96
C PRO A 373 -2.91 0.29 20.82
N GLU A 374 -2.56 -0.95 20.52
CA GLU A 374 -1.16 -1.36 20.37
C GLU A 374 -0.69 -1.34 18.90
N LEU A 375 -1.50 -0.83 17.97
CA LEU A 375 -1.11 -0.66 16.56
C LEU A 375 -0.17 0.55 16.40
N LEU A 376 1.10 0.37 16.77
CA LEU A 376 2.10 1.44 16.81
C LEU A 376 2.26 2.21 15.49
N PRO A 377 2.25 1.55 14.30
CA PRO A 377 2.27 2.27 13.02
C PRO A 377 1.11 3.26 12.85
N ALA A 378 -0.10 2.89 13.28
CA ALA A 378 -1.26 3.78 13.23
C ALA A 378 -1.12 4.95 14.21
N ARG A 379 -0.59 4.71 15.42
CA ARG A 379 -0.26 5.79 16.37
C ARG A 379 0.78 6.75 15.82
N PHE A 380 1.79 6.23 15.13
CA PHE A 380 2.85 7.05 14.56
C PHE A 380 2.30 8.04 13.52
N LEU A 381 1.49 7.52 12.59
CA LEU A 381 0.81 8.35 11.58
C LEU A 381 -0.20 9.31 12.22
N LEU A 382 -0.88 8.90 13.29
CA LEU A 382 -1.80 9.77 14.01
C LEU A 382 -1.07 10.94 14.69
N GLY A 383 0.12 10.70 15.27
CA GLY A 383 1.00 11.75 15.77
C GLY A 383 1.42 12.72 14.66
N ALA A 384 1.83 12.19 13.51
CA ALA A 384 2.19 13.01 12.35
C ALA A 384 1.01 13.84 11.81
N TYR A 385 -0.21 13.32 11.86
CA TYR A 385 -1.43 14.05 11.55
C TYR A 385 -1.66 15.22 12.53
N TYR A 386 -1.53 15.00 13.84
CA TYR A 386 -1.67 16.07 14.82
C TYR A 386 -0.63 17.18 14.65
N TYR A 387 0.60 16.81 14.30
CA TYR A 387 1.66 17.76 13.96
C TYR A 387 1.33 18.57 12.70
N ARG A 388 1.15 17.91 11.56
CA ARG A 388 1.07 18.57 10.24
C ARG A 388 -0.24 19.30 10.01
N GLN A 389 -1.36 18.69 10.38
CA GLN A 389 -2.69 19.17 10.02
C GLN A 389 -3.33 20.02 11.12
N LYS A 390 -3.08 19.68 12.39
CA LYS A 390 -3.72 20.36 13.52
C LYS A 390 -2.81 21.32 14.28
N GLN A 391 -1.50 21.22 14.09
CA GLN A 391 -0.50 21.91 14.93
C GLN A 391 -0.78 21.65 16.43
N ASP A 392 -1.32 20.47 16.74
CA ASP A 392 -1.69 20.06 18.09
C ASP A 392 -0.58 19.21 18.69
N TYR A 393 0.47 19.91 19.12
CA TYR A 393 1.68 19.30 19.64
C TYR A 393 1.43 18.53 20.95
N ALA A 394 0.38 18.87 21.71
CA ALA A 394 0.02 18.16 22.93
C ALA A 394 -0.50 16.75 22.62
N ARG A 395 -1.39 16.62 21.63
CA ARG A 395 -1.88 15.30 21.18
C ARG A 395 -0.82 14.50 20.44
N GLU A 396 0.03 15.15 19.66
CA GLU A 396 1.22 14.52 19.06
C GLU A 396 2.10 13.87 20.14
N VAL A 397 2.50 14.63 21.17
CA VAL A 397 3.32 14.13 22.28
C VAL A 397 2.65 12.93 22.96
N ALA A 398 1.34 13.01 23.21
CA ALA A 398 0.61 11.93 23.85
C ALA A 398 0.62 10.63 23.02
N GLU A 399 0.53 10.70 21.70
CA GLU A 399 0.59 9.52 20.83
C GLU A 399 2.01 8.93 20.75
N TYR A 400 3.02 9.78 20.60
CA TYR A 400 4.41 9.34 20.52
C TYR A 400 4.97 8.78 21.84
N GLN A 401 4.55 9.32 22.99
CA GLN A 401 4.90 8.74 24.29
C GLN A 401 4.38 7.30 24.43
N LYS A 402 3.18 6.99 23.91
CA LYS A 402 2.64 5.62 23.93
C LYS A 402 3.48 4.66 23.07
N ILE A 403 4.08 5.13 21.98
CA ILE A 403 4.99 4.31 21.18
C ILE A 403 6.25 3.97 21.97
N LEU A 404 6.83 4.95 22.68
CA LEU A 404 8.03 4.74 23.48
C LEU A 404 7.86 3.76 24.65
N VAL A 405 6.64 3.52 25.12
CA VAL A 405 6.36 2.46 26.10
C VAL A 405 6.74 1.08 25.57
N HIS A 406 6.52 0.84 24.27
CA HIS A 406 6.81 -0.43 23.62
C HIS A 406 8.17 -0.43 22.91
N GLN A 407 8.59 0.72 22.39
CA GLN A 407 9.81 0.88 21.61
C GLN A 407 10.65 2.04 22.19
N PRO A 408 11.28 1.85 23.36
CA PRO A 408 11.99 2.94 24.07
C PRO A 408 13.16 3.52 23.29
N ASN A 409 13.72 2.77 22.34
CA ASN A 409 14.88 3.15 21.53
C ASN A 409 14.48 3.56 20.09
N HIS A 410 13.28 4.10 19.90
CA HIS A 410 12.83 4.52 18.57
C HIS A 410 13.33 5.94 18.21
N GLN A 411 14.39 6.02 17.42
CA GLN A 411 15.09 7.28 17.07
C GLN A 411 14.15 8.37 16.54
N GLN A 412 13.36 8.06 15.51
CA GLN A 412 12.43 9.03 14.90
C GLN A 412 11.36 9.53 15.87
N VAL A 413 10.89 8.70 16.81
CA VAL A 413 9.87 9.11 17.79
C VAL A 413 10.48 10.07 18.80
N HIS A 414 11.72 9.84 19.24
CA HIS A 414 12.44 10.82 20.06
C HIS A 414 12.68 12.14 19.30
N HIS A 415 13.03 12.07 18.01
CA HIS A 415 13.19 13.25 17.17
C HIS A 415 11.89 14.06 17.04
N HIS A 416 10.77 13.41 16.71
CA HIS A 416 9.48 14.10 16.61
C HIS A 416 8.99 14.65 17.95
N LEU A 417 9.17 13.92 19.06
CA LEU A 417 8.87 14.46 20.39
C LEU A 417 9.68 15.73 20.69
N ALA A 418 10.96 15.77 20.27
CA ALA A 418 11.75 16.96 20.45
C ALA A 418 11.21 18.15 19.65
N GLN A 419 10.85 17.93 18.39
CA GLN A 419 10.21 18.95 17.55
C GLN A 419 8.92 19.47 18.21
N ALA A 420 8.04 18.56 18.65
CA ALA A 420 6.80 18.90 19.34
C ALA A 420 7.04 19.74 20.61
N TYR A 421 8.07 19.41 21.40
CA TYR A 421 8.44 20.19 22.58
C TYR A 421 9.04 21.56 22.22
N LEU A 422 9.81 21.67 21.13
CA LEU A 422 10.31 22.97 20.65
C LEU A 422 9.16 23.90 20.26
N PHE A 423 8.16 23.39 19.55
CA PHE A 423 6.97 24.18 19.18
C PHE A 423 6.11 24.59 20.39
N GLN A 424 6.16 23.81 21.47
CA GLN A 424 5.53 24.17 22.75
C GLN A 424 6.38 25.11 23.62
N GLY A 425 7.60 25.45 23.20
CA GLY A 425 8.55 26.25 23.99
C GLY A 425 9.21 25.49 25.15
N LEU A 426 9.05 24.17 25.21
CA LEU A 426 9.57 23.29 26.27
C LEU A 426 11.01 22.86 25.95
N GLN A 427 11.93 23.83 25.97
CA GLN A 427 13.27 23.70 25.43
C GLN A 427 14.12 22.61 26.12
N ASP A 428 14.03 22.45 27.45
CA ASP A 428 14.78 21.43 28.17
C ASP A 428 14.33 20.00 27.81
N GLN A 429 13.02 19.79 27.65
CA GLN A 429 12.47 18.49 27.27
C GLN A 429 12.81 18.16 25.81
N ALA A 430 12.76 19.16 24.93
CA ALA A 430 13.20 19.01 23.55
C ALA A 430 14.67 18.59 23.47
N LEU A 431 15.54 19.24 24.25
CA LEU A 431 16.97 18.94 24.25
C LEU A 431 17.24 17.51 24.74
N GLN A 432 16.58 17.07 25.81
CA GLN A 432 16.69 15.70 26.31
C GLN A 432 16.29 14.68 25.23
N LYS A 433 15.23 14.97 24.46
CA LYS A 433 14.77 14.08 23.39
C LYS A 433 15.69 14.08 22.17
N LEU A 434 16.25 15.22 21.78
CA LEU A 434 17.29 15.29 20.75
C LEU A 434 18.56 14.55 21.17
N GLU A 435 18.99 14.68 22.43
CA GLU A 435 20.14 13.92 22.97
C GLU A 435 19.88 12.39 22.88
N GLN A 436 18.67 11.93 23.22
CA GLN A 436 18.27 10.52 23.09
C GLN A 436 18.24 10.06 21.62
N ALA A 437 17.68 10.87 20.72
CA ALA A 437 17.63 10.55 19.30
C ALA A 437 19.03 10.49 18.68
N TYR A 438 19.91 11.43 19.03
CA TYR A 438 21.29 11.48 18.55
C TYR A 438 22.14 10.31 19.05
N ALA A 439 21.93 9.88 20.30
CA ALA A 439 22.66 8.74 20.86
C ALA A 439 22.32 7.40 20.17
N LEU A 440 21.16 7.29 19.53
CA LEU A 440 20.73 6.07 18.84
C LEU A 440 21.37 5.93 17.45
N ASP A 441 21.61 7.04 16.77
CA ASP A 441 22.43 7.08 15.56
C ASP A 441 22.99 8.49 15.39
N THR A 442 24.32 8.57 15.53
CA THR A 442 25.11 9.80 15.54
C THR A 442 25.40 10.33 14.13
N ASP A 443 25.18 9.52 13.10
CA ASP A 443 25.43 9.88 11.70
C ASP A 443 24.21 10.55 11.05
N ASN A 444 23.05 10.54 11.74
CA ASN A 444 21.87 11.26 11.29
C ASN A 444 22.11 12.78 11.30
N THR A 445 22.42 13.32 10.12
CA THR A 445 22.74 14.73 9.91
C THR A 445 21.64 15.68 10.37
N VAL A 446 20.37 15.30 10.19
CA VAL A 446 19.23 16.14 10.56
C VAL A 446 19.17 16.27 12.09
N ILE A 447 19.17 15.16 12.80
CA ILE A 447 19.12 15.14 14.27
C ILE A 447 20.37 15.82 14.86
N ALA A 448 21.56 15.56 14.32
CA ALA A 448 22.80 16.20 14.76
C ALA A 448 22.75 17.72 14.59
N SER A 449 22.23 18.20 13.45
CA SER A 449 22.10 19.64 13.17
C SER A 449 21.09 20.30 14.09
N GLU A 450 19.93 19.68 14.30
CA GLU A 450 18.90 20.18 15.21
C GLU A 450 19.37 20.19 16.67
N LEU A 451 20.10 19.16 17.12
CA LEU A 451 20.70 19.13 18.45
C LEU A 451 21.75 20.23 18.63
N ALA A 452 22.61 20.44 17.64
CA ALA A 452 23.59 21.53 17.67
C ALA A 452 22.92 22.90 17.76
N LEU A 453 21.87 23.15 16.96
CA LEU A 453 21.08 24.38 17.02
C LEU A 453 20.38 24.55 18.37
N ALA A 454 19.78 23.48 18.90
CA ALA A 454 19.13 23.49 20.21
C ALA A 454 20.13 23.82 21.34
N TYR A 455 21.35 23.28 21.29
CA TYR A 455 22.42 23.66 22.24
C TYR A 455 22.87 25.10 22.08
N ILE A 456 22.99 25.62 20.85
CA ILE A 456 23.32 27.03 20.60
C ILE A 456 22.24 27.94 21.21
N GLY A 457 20.96 27.66 20.93
CA GLY A 457 19.83 28.41 21.49
C GLY A 457 19.75 28.33 23.02
N ALA A 458 20.18 27.21 23.61
CA ALA A 458 20.26 27.03 25.07
C ALA A 458 21.58 27.55 25.69
N GLN A 459 22.41 28.27 24.92
CA GLN A 459 23.74 28.77 25.33
C GLN A 459 24.73 27.68 25.81
N LYS A 460 24.47 26.41 25.49
CA LYS A 460 25.34 25.26 25.81
C LYS A 460 26.42 25.09 24.74
N HIS A 461 27.21 26.15 24.52
CA HIS A 461 28.15 26.27 23.39
C HIS A 461 29.18 25.14 23.30
N GLU A 462 29.71 24.66 24.43
CA GLU A 462 30.70 23.58 24.41
C GLU A 462 30.10 22.24 23.97
N LYS A 463 28.86 21.94 24.36
CA LYS A 463 28.15 20.76 23.84
C LYS A 463 27.86 20.89 22.35
N ALA A 464 27.43 22.07 21.89
CA ALA A 464 27.21 22.33 20.46
C ALA A 464 28.47 22.10 19.62
N LYS A 465 29.63 22.63 20.05
CA LYS A 465 30.91 22.44 19.35
C LYS A 465 31.31 20.96 19.23
N THR A 466 31.02 20.15 20.26
CA THR A 466 31.29 18.71 20.21
C THR A 466 30.47 18.04 19.11
N VAL A 467 29.16 18.24 19.09
CA VAL A 467 28.27 17.68 18.04
C VAL A 467 28.66 18.17 16.65
N ILE A 468 28.98 19.47 16.50
CA ILE A 468 29.41 20.04 15.21
C ILE A 468 30.73 19.41 14.74
N ARG A 469 31.67 19.12 15.64
CA ARG A 469 32.95 18.47 15.31
C ARG A 469 32.74 17.05 14.83
N ASP A 470 31.83 16.32 15.46
CA ASP A 470 31.47 14.96 15.05
C ASP A 470 30.79 14.99 13.67
N LEU A 471 29.84 15.90 13.47
CA LEU A 471 29.17 16.13 12.17
C LEU A 471 30.14 16.57 11.07
N GLN A 472 31.19 17.32 11.39
CA GLN A 472 32.16 17.80 10.39
C GLN A 472 32.93 16.66 9.71
N ARG A 473 33.09 15.52 10.40
CA ARG A 473 33.82 14.36 9.86
C ARG A 473 33.02 13.65 8.76
N SER A 474 31.70 13.62 8.88
CA SER A 474 30.79 12.94 7.94
C SER A 474 30.15 13.90 6.95
N HIS A 475 29.75 15.10 7.39
CA HIS A 475 28.99 16.09 6.61
C HIS A 475 29.53 17.52 6.83
N PRO A 476 30.59 17.93 6.10
CA PRO A 476 31.29 19.20 6.35
C PRO A 476 30.46 20.45 6.03
N GLY A 477 29.47 20.36 5.12
CA GLY A 477 28.61 21.49 4.74
C GLY A 477 27.74 22.00 5.90
N PRO A 478 26.83 21.19 6.45
CA PRO A 478 26.03 21.54 7.62
C PRO A 478 26.89 21.98 8.82
N ALA A 479 28.01 21.28 9.07
CA ALA A 479 28.92 21.63 10.15
C ALA A 479 29.55 23.03 9.97
N LEU A 480 29.89 23.44 8.74
CA LEU A 480 30.41 24.78 8.46
C LEU A 480 29.38 25.87 8.76
N LEU A 481 28.13 25.65 8.36
CA LEU A 481 27.02 26.57 8.64
C LEU A 481 26.83 26.76 10.16
N LEU A 482 26.76 25.65 10.91
CA LEU A 482 26.59 25.66 12.36
C LEU A 482 27.78 26.33 13.08
N ASN A 483 29.01 26.13 12.58
CA ASN A 483 30.21 26.82 13.05
C ASN A 483 30.15 28.35 12.85
N ASN A 484 29.52 28.83 11.77
CA ASN A 484 29.33 30.26 11.56
C ASN A 484 28.30 30.84 12.51
N ILE A 485 27.19 30.12 12.73
CA ILE A 485 26.11 30.53 13.65
C ILE A 485 26.65 30.65 15.08
N ILE A 486 27.33 29.63 15.60
CA ILE A 486 27.85 29.67 16.98
C ILE A 486 28.88 30.79 17.18
N ARG A 487 29.70 31.11 16.17
CA ARG A 487 30.65 32.23 16.23
C ARG A 487 29.95 33.59 16.27
N GLN A 488 28.83 33.75 15.57
CA GLN A 488 28.03 34.98 15.63
C GLN A 488 27.39 35.15 17.01
N CYS A 489 26.81 34.09 17.58
CA CYS A 489 26.23 34.12 18.93
C CYS A 489 27.25 34.41 20.04
N GLN A 490 28.53 34.06 19.85
CA GLN A 490 29.60 34.35 20.82
C GLN A 490 30.18 35.77 20.72
N ARG A 491 29.87 36.49 19.63
CA ARG A 491 30.34 37.87 19.40
C ARG A 491 29.34 38.93 19.88
N GLN A 492 28.09 38.53 20.09
CA GLN A 492 27.05 39.32 20.74
C GLN A 492 27.08 39.03 22.23
#